data_AF-A0A5K7ZH48-F1
#
_entry.id   AF-A0A5K7ZH48-F1
#
_cell.length_a   1.000
_cell.length_b   1.000
_cell.length_c   1.000
_cell.angle_alpha   90.00
_cell.angle_beta   90.00
_cell.angle_gamma   90.00
#
_symmetry.space_group_name_H-M   'P 1'
#
loop_
_entity.id
_entity.type
_entity.pdbx_description
1 polymer ?
#
loop_
_entity_poly.entity_id
_entity_poly.type
_entity_poly.pdbx_seq_one_letter_code
_entity_poly.pdbx_strand_id
1 'polypeptide(L)' 'MNDMNACKPKIIMDLEALNVTNASGCPACGRKFNLGDTAVLACGAWGDGPRYIHENEAVQDVKTNQYFERGYYRSLKASA' A
#
# COMPACT_ATOMS: atom_id res chain seq x y z
N MET A 1 20.09 -8.92 15.63
CA MET A 1 19.68 -9.42 14.30
C MET A 1 19.09 -8.25 13.54
N ASN A 2 19.72 -7.84 12.42
CA ASN A 2 19.33 -6.66 11.61
C ASN A 2 18.45 -7.09 10.43
N ASP A 3 17.20 -7.47 10.71
CA ASP A 3 16.21 -7.79 9.67
C ASP A 3 15.23 -6.62 9.42
N MET A 4 15.69 -5.37 9.56
CA MET A 4 14.95 -4.18 9.12
C MET A 4 15.18 -3.85 7.63
N ASN A 5 15.39 -4.86 6.77
CA ASN A 5 15.74 -4.62 5.36
C ASN A 5 14.86 -5.33 4.33
N ALA A 6 13.63 -5.67 4.69
CA ALA A 6 12.63 -6.03 3.71
C ALA A 6 11.25 -5.57 4.17
N CYS A 7 11.00 -4.25 4.12
CA CYS A 7 9.66 -3.79 3.79
C CYS A 7 9.35 -4.44 2.43
N LYS A 8 8.86 -5.69 2.41
CA LYS A 8 8.38 -6.32 1.19
C LYS A 8 7.21 -5.44 0.78
N PRO A 9 7.42 -4.55 -0.18
CA PRO A 9 6.47 -3.49 -0.42
C PRO A 9 5.23 -4.05 -1.13
N LYS A 10 5.30 -5.33 -1.53
CA LYS A 10 4.27 -6.11 -2.18
C LYS A 10 4.10 -7.43 -1.45
N ILE A 11 2.85 -7.76 -1.13
CA ILE A 11 2.42 -9.03 -0.57
C ILE A 11 1.27 -9.59 -1.43
N ILE A 12 1.11 -10.90 -1.35
CA ILE A 12 -0.13 -11.57 -1.79
C ILE A 12 -0.97 -11.74 -0.54
N MET A 13 -2.23 -11.33 -0.59
CA MET A 13 -3.15 -11.43 0.53
C MET A 13 -3.42 -12.89 0.87
N ASP A 14 -2.80 -13.35 1.95
CA ASP A 14 -3.08 -14.63 2.59
C ASP A 14 -4.17 -14.47 3.66
N LEU A 15 -4.52 -15.58 4.31
CA LEU A 15 -5.60 -15.60 5.31
C LEU A 15 -5.27 -14.71 6.53
N GLU A 16 -3.99 -14.62 6.91
CA GLU A 16 -3.54 -13.84 8.06
C GLU A 16 -3.61 -12.33 7.74
N ALA A 17 -3.03 -11.92 6.62
CA ALA A 17 -3.07 -10.54 6.14
C ALA A 17 -4.50 -10.08 5.88
N LEU A 18 -5.34 -10.96 5.34
CA LEU A 18 -6.74 -10.66 5.10
C LEU A 18 -7.50 -10.47 6.42
N ASN A 19 -7.29 -11.32 7.43
CA ASN A 19 -7.93 -11.14 8.74
C ASN A 19 -7.54 -9.82 9.41
N VAL A 20 -6.26 -9.41 9.31
CA VAL A 20 -5.78 -8.13 9.83
C VAL A 20 -6.39 -6.94 9.09
N THR A 21 -6.56 -7.04 7.77
CA THR A 21 -7.02 -5.93 6.92
C THR A 21 -8.53 -5.95 6.64
N ASN A 22 -9.28 -6.97 7.05
CA ASN A 22 -10.70 -7.14 6.73
C ASN A 22 -11.60 -6.03 7.31
N ALA A 23 -11.22 -5.47 8.46
CA ALA A 23 -11.96 -4.39 9.10
C ALA A 23 -11.77 -3.05 8.38
N SER A 24 -10.55 -2.77 7.92
CA SER A 24 -10.18 -1.49 7.31
C SER A 24 -10.40 -1.47 5.79
N GLY A 25 -10.26 -2.63 5.13
CA GLY A 25 -10.23 -2.72 3.68
C GLY A 25 -9.07 -1.95 3.05
N CYS A 26 -9.14 -1.76 1.73
CA CYS A 26 -8.22 -0.93 0.97
C CYS A 26 -8.66 0.54 1.10
N PRO A 27 -7.85 1.42 1.74
CA PRO A 27 -8.19 2.83 1.91
C PRO A 27 -8.16 3.63 0.59
N ALA A 28 -7.57 3.09 -0.49
CA ALA A 28 -7.52 3.77 -1.78
C ALA A 28 -8.78 3.53 -2.63
N CYS A 29 -9.25 2.28 -2.77
CA CYS A 29 -10.44 1.97 -3.57
C CYS A 29 -11.73 1.80 -2.74
N GLY A 30 -11.62 1.75 -1.40
CA GLY A 30 -12.75 1.52 -0.50
C GLY A 30 -13.31 0.10 -0.53
N ARG A 31 -12.65 -0.84 -1.24
CA ARG A 31 -13.06 -2.24 -1.33
C ARG A 31 -12.27 -3.10 -0.34
N LYS A 32 -12.84 -4.24 0.05
CA LYS A 32 -12.12 -5.23 0.84
C LYS A 32 -11.07 -5.96 0.00
N PHE A 33 -10.05 -6.49 0.67
CA PHE A 33 -9.11 -7.42 0.08
C PHE A 33 -9.74 -8.81 -0.01
N ASN A 34 -9.41 -9.54 -1.07
CA ASN A 34 -9.73 -10.96 -1.23
C ASN A 34 -8.46 -11.81 -1.11
N LEU A 35 -8.65 -13.09 -0.78
CA LEU A 35 -7.56 -14.06 -0.78
C LEU A 35 -6.94 -14.15 -2.18
N GLY A 36 -5.62 -14.00 -2.25
CA GLY A 36 -4.87 -13.99 -3.50
C GLY A 36 -4.75 -12.62 -4.17
N ASP A 37 -5.41 -11.56 -3.65
CA ASP A 37 -5.20 -10.20 -4.16
C ASP A 37 -3.76 -9.76 -3.93
N THR A 38 -3.17 -9.04 -4.88
CA THR A 38 -1.89 -8.36 -4.65
C THR A 38 -2.13 -7.02 -3.96
N ALA A 39 -1.45 -6.85 -2.83
CA ALA A 39 -1.47 -5.62 -2.06
C ALA A 39 -0.06 -5.09 -1.85
N VAL A 40 0.07 -3.78 -1.81
CA VAL A 40 1.32 -3.08 -1.65
C VAL A 40 1.25 -2.11 -0.48
N LEU A 41 2.34 -2.01 0.27
CA LEU A 41 2.45 -1.07 1.39
C LEU A 41 2.78 0.31 0.81
N ALA A 42 1.77 1.17 0.72
CA ALA A 42 1.89 2.48 0.10
C ALA A 42 1.76 3.62 1.11
N CYS A 43 2.43 4.74 0.84
CA CYS A 43 2.21 6.00 1.53
C CYS A 43 1.04 6.76 0.88
N GLY A 44 0.14 7.28 1.69
CA GLY A 44 -1.01 8.05 1.22
C GLY A 44 -1.31 9.25 2.10
N ALA A 45 -2.34 10.01 1.75
CA ALA A 45 -2.81 11.17 2.50
C ALA A 45 -3.49 10.81 3.85
N TRP A 46 -3.23 9.63 4.40
CA TRP A 46 -3.96 9.07 5.55
C TRP A 46 -3.37 9.45 6.91
N GLY A 47 -2.32 10.27 6.96
CA GLY A 47 -1.74 10.85 8.19
C GLY A 47 -0.96 9.87 9.10
N ASP A 48 -1.42 8.62 9.21
CA ASP A 48 -0.92 7.62 10.18
C ASP A 48 0.17 6.68 9.62
N GLY A 49 0.79 7.05 8.49
CA GLY A 49 1.85 6.24 7.86
C GLY A 49 1.37 5.29 6.75
N PRO A 50 2.24 4.36 6.30
CA PRO A 50 1.96 3.49 5.17
C PRO A 50 0.86 2.47 5.45
N ARG A 51 -0.01 2.21 4.46
CA ARG A 51 -1.06 1.20 4.56
C ARG A 51 -1.05 0.29 3.33
N TYR A 52 -1.55 -0.93 3.51
CA TYR A 52 -1.77 -1.83 2.40
C TYR A 52 -2.91 -1.32 1.53
N ILE A 53 -2.64 -1.22 0.23
CA ILE A 53 -3.62 -0.93 -0.82
C ILE A 53 -3.49 -1.94 -1.94
N HIS A 54 -4.52 -2.10 -2.75
CA HIS A 54 -4.42 -2.89 -3.98
C HIS A 54 -3.31 -2.34 -4.87
N GLU A 55 -2.51 -3.24 -5.47
CA GLU A 55 -1.40 -2.85 -6.35
C GLU A 55 -1.84 -1.88 -7.46
N ASN A 56 -3.04 -2.07 -8.01
CA ASN A 56 -3.62 -1.21 -9.04
C ASN A 56 -3.86 0.24 -8.57
N GLU A 57 -3.98 0.47 -7.27
CA GLU A 57 -4.21 1.79 -6.66
C GLU A 57 -2.91 2.48 -6.24
N ALA A 58 -1.77 1.82 -6.44
CA ALA A 58 -0.47 2.34 -6.09
C ALA A 58 0.35 2.77 -7.31
N VAL A 59 1.33 3.64 -7.08
CA VAL A 59 2.39 4.00 -8.01
C VAL A 59 3.72 3.74 -7.31
N GLN A 60 4.58 2.96 -7.93
CA GLN A 60 5.94 2.80 -7.46
C GLN A 60 6.80 3.97 -7.94
N ASP A 61 7.40 4.70 -7.02
CA ASP A 61 8.40 5.70 -7.33
C ASP A 61 9.76 5.02 -7.57
N VAL A 62 10.25 5.10 -8.81
CA VAL A 62 11.50 4.44 -9.22
C VAL A 62 12.75 5.00 -8.53
N LYS A 63 12.69 6.23 -7.99
CA LYS A 63 13.83 6.86 -7.32
C LYS A 63 14.01 6.35 -5.89
N THR A 64 12.91 6.23 -5.16
CA THR A 64 12.91 5.80 -3.76
C THR A 64 12.57 4.31 -3.58
N ASN A 65 12.11 3.66 -4.64
CA ASN A 65 11.58 2.29 -4.65
C ASN A 65 10.41 2.09 -3.66
N GLN A 66 9.68 3.17 -3.37
CA GLN A 66 8.54 3.19 -2.46
C GLN A 66 7.22 3.23 -3.26
N TYR A 67 6.15 2.73 -2.65
CA TYR A 67 4.82 2.81 -3.23
C TYR A 67 4.08 3.99 -2.63
N PHE A 68 3.36 4.71 -3.48
CA PHE A 68 2.50 5.82 -3.11
C PHE A 68 1.09 5.55 -3.64
N GLU A 69 0.08 5.96 -2.90
CA GLU A 69 -1.29 5.96 -3.41
C GLU A 69 -1.39 6.90 -4.62
N ARG A 70 -2.12 6.50 -5.67
CA ARG A 70 -2.16 7.21 -6.95
C ARG A 70 -2.59 8.67 -6.83
N GLY A 71 -3.64 8.95 -6.07
CA GLY A 71 -4.13 10.30 -5.78
C GLY A 71 -3.07 11.13 -5.07
N TYR A 72 -2.49 10.60 -4.00
CA TYR A 72 -1.45 11.24 -3.22
C TYR A 72 -0.19 11.53 -4.04
N TYR A 73 0.26 10.57 -4.87
CA TYR A 73 1.39 10.75 -5.76
C TYR A 73 1.15 11.87 -6.79
N ARG A 74 -0.08 11.97 -7.32
CA ARG A 74 -0.48 13.07 -8.21
C ARG A 74 -0.46 14.42 -7.48
N SER A 75 -0.97 14.48 -6.25
CA SER A 75 -0.93 15.71 -5.44
C SER A 75 0.49 16.14 -5.08
N LEU A 76 1.40 15.19 -4.81
CA LEU A 76 2.82 15.46 -4.61
C LEU A 76 3.48 16.04 -5.88
N LYS A 77 3.20 15.44 -7.04
CA LYS A 77 3.71 15.91 -8.34
C LYS A 77 3.15 17.27 -8.77
N ALA A 78 1.91 17.59 -8.42
CA ALA A 78 1.29 18.87 -8.74
C ALA A 78 1.82 20.04 -7.88
N SER A 79 2.48 19.72 -6.76
CA SER A 79 3.05 20.69 -5.83
C SER A 79 4.57 20.90 -6.01
N ALA A 80 5.18 20.24 -6.99
CA ALA A 80 6.61 20.29 -7.31
C ALA A 80 6.86 21.00 -8.65
#